data_AF-A0A9W5QNA9-F1
#
_entry.id   AF-A0A9W5QNA9-F1
#
_cell.length_a   1.000
_cell.length_b   1.000
_cell.length_c   1.000
_cell.angle_alpha   90.00
_cell.angle_beta   90.00
_cell.angle_gamma   90.00
#
_symmetry.space_group_name_H-M   'P 1'
#
loop_
_entity.id
_entity.type
_entity.pdbx_description
1 polymer ?
#
loop_
_entity_poly.entity_id
_entity_poly.type
_entity_poly.pdbx_seq_one_letter_code
_entity_poly.pdbx_strand_id
1 'polypeptide(L)'
;MKRKQRMIVTAAMAATLATGALPTTSAFAAETKAPIQQQESQMGIQPFSQNNLQTAVKAALYGPEVKKIKVFEHEFNVKPIEVVDLGGGKKYVKGQISHHLSFRPDDQVYYEFTVKDGEVIGTPQYHIDRGGFTPFAAPLLSIIAAYNGIPVNPNDLNVLGQQIGKVIDGSWEHAAQSIATVVSLSFNEK
;
A
#
# COMPACT_ATOMS: atom_id res chain seq x y z
N MET A 1 -24.29 29.29 40.28
CA MET A 1 -24.70 30.48 39.51
C MET A 1 -23.56 31.50 39.46
N LYS A 2 -23.09 31.85 38.26
CA LYS A 2 -22.55 33.18 37.87
C LYS A 2 -22.36 33.16 36.35
N ARG A 3 -23.15 33.97 35.63
CA ARG A 3 -23.16 34.19 34.17
C ARG A 3 -22.12 35.26 33.80
N LYS A 4 -21.39 35.08 32.69
CA LYS A 4 -20.78 36.17 31.87
C LYS A 4 -20.69 35.66 30.42
N GLN A 5 -21.67 36.01 29.59
CA GLN A 5 -21.70 37.12 28.61
C GLN A 5 -20.97 36.80 27.29
N ARG A 6 -21.78 36.83 26.21
CA ARG A 6 -21.48 36.55 24.80
C ARG A 6 -20.78 37.75 24.15
N MET A 7 -19.96 37.51 23.12
CA MET A 7 -19.81 38.43 21.99
C MET A 7 -19.80 37.63 20.67
N ILE A 8 -20.76 37.96 19.81
CA ILE A 8 -20.83 37.59 18.40
C ILE A 8 -20.33 38.82 17.65
N VAL A 9 -19.41 38.67 16.71
CA VAL A 9 -19.06 39.73 15.76
C VAL A 9 -19.37 39.23 14.37
N THR A 10 -20.40 39.83 13.78
CA THR A 10 -20.82 39.69 12.39
C THR A 10 -20.22 40.88 11.63
N ALA A 11 -19.52 40.62 10.53
CA ALA A 11 -19.21 41.65 9.54
C ALA A 11 -19.88 41.26 8.22
N ALA A 12 -20.91 42.02 7.85
CA ALA A 12 -21.57 41.97 6.57
C ALA A 12 -21.03 43.10 5.68
N MET A 13 -20.74 42.81 4.42
CA MET A 13 -20.71 43.83 3.37
C MET A 13 -21.61 43.37 2.21
N ALA A 14 -22.69 44.11 2.01
CA ALA A 14 -23.59 44.09 0.86
C ALA A 14 -22.97 45.01 -0.23
N ALA A 15 -22.77 44.54 -1.46
CA ALA A 15 -23.71 44.43 -2.59
C ALA A 15 -24.01 45.76 -3.30
N THR A 16 -23.68 45.82 -4.59
CA THR A 16 -24.43 46.58 -5.60
C THR A 16 -24.40 45.84 -6.94
N LEU A 17 -25.60 45.53 -7.43
CA LEU A 17 -25.93 44.97 -8.73
C LEU A 17 -26.08 46.10 -9.76
N ALA A 18 -25.74 45.83 -11.02
CA ALA A 18 -26.28 46.55 -12.17
C ALA A 18 -26.68 45.56 -13.28
N THR A 19 -27.98 45.53 -13.54
CA THR A 19 -28.75 45.00 -14.67
C THR A 19 -28.37 45.68 -16.01
N GLY A 20 -28.54 45.14 -17.21
CA GLY A 20 -29.22 43.94 -17.70
C GLY A 20 -29.26 43.88 -19.25
N ALA A 21 -29.94 42.84 -19.76
CA ALA A 21 -30.54 42.63 -21.09
C ALA A 21 -29.67 42.40 -22.37
N LEU A 22 -29.78 41.18 -22.91
CA LEU A 22 -29.52 40.72 -24.30
C LEU A 22 -30.77 40.99 -25.20
N PRO A 23 -30.87 40.65 -26.52
CA PRO A 23 -29.95 39.98 -27.49
C PRO A 23 -29.90 40.62 -28.91
N THR A 24 -29.01 40.16 -29.82
CA THR A 24 -29.35 39.60 -31.16
C THR A 24 -28.13 39.30 -32.07
N THR A 25 -28.08 38.03 -32.50
CA THR A 25 -27.64 37.43 -33.78
C THR A 25 -26.23 37.65 -34.37
N SER A 26 -25.47 36.55 -34.29
CA SER A 26 -24.84 35.80 -35.41
C SER A 26 -23.77 36.46 -36.28
N ALA A 27 -22.51 36.11 -36.01
CA ALA A 27 -21.50 35.92 -37.04
C ALA A 27 -20.72 34.64 -36.72
N PHE A 28 -20.78 33.66 -37.64
CA PHE A 28 -19.95 32.46 -37.60
C PHE A 28 -18.50 32.85 -37.91
N ALA A 29 -17.59 32.55 -36.97
CA ALA A 29 -16.17 32.47 -37.25
C ALA A 29 -15.72 31.06 -36.84
N ALA A 30 -15.28 30.29 -37.82
CA ALA A 30 -14.71 28.98 -37.63
C ALA A 30 -13.36 29.13 -36.93
N GLU A 31 -13.23 28.58 -35.73
CA GLU A 31 -11.93 28.25 -35.16
C GLU A 31 -11.87 26.76 -34.79
N THR A 32 -10.77 26.21 -35.25
CA THR A 32 -10.38 24.81 -35.32
C THR A 32 -10.53 24.13 -33.97
N LYS A 33 -11.21 22.97 -33.96
CA LYS A 33 -11.24 22.06 -32.79
C LYS A 33 -9.81 21.71 -32.38
N ALA A 34 -9.26 22.41 -31.39
CA ALA A 34 -8.20 21.87 -30.57
C ALA A 34 -8.87 20.87 -29.60
N PRO A 35 -8.49 19.58 -29.60
CA PRO A 35 -8.93 18.69 -28.55
C PRO A 35 -8.33 19.20 -27.25
N ILE A 36 -9.20 19.52 -26.29
CA ILE A 36 -8.81 19.70 -24.88
C ILE A 36 -8.27 18.34 -24.46
N GLN A 37 -6.94 18.21 -24.55
CA GLN A 37 -6.22 17.07 -24.03
C GLN A 37 -6.36 17.18 -22.51
N GLN A 38 -7.30 16.39 -21.97
CA GLN A 38 -7.29 16.06 -20.57
C GLN A 38 -5.88 15.55 -20.28
N GLN A 39 -5.11 16.35 -19.57
CA GLN A 39 -3.88 15.91 -18.96
C GLN A 39 -4.32 14.96 -17.85
N GLU A 40 -4.65 13.73 -18.25
CA GLU A 40 -4.49 12.57 -17.39
C GLU A 40 -3.10 12.75 -16.80
N SER A 41 -3.09 13.08 -15.51
CA SER A 41 -1.90 12.90 -14.72
C SER A 41 -1.63 11.41 -14.79
N GLN A 42 -0.82 11.03 -15.77
CA GLN A 42 -0.03 9.82 -15.74
C GLN A 42 0.80 9.95 -14.48
N MET A 43 0.22 9.57 -13.33
CA MET A 43 0.99 9.06 -12.22
C MET A 43 1.67 7.82 -12.79
N GLY A 44 2.81 8.07 -13.43
CA GLY A 44 3.73 7.01 -13.82
C GLY A 44 3.97 6.22 -12.55
N ILE A 45 3.49 4.99 -12.53
CA ILE A 45 3.90 4.01 -11.53
C ILE A 45 5.41 3.94 -11.70
N GLN A 46 6.13 4.67 -10.84
CA GLN A 46 7.57 4.82 -10.94
C GLN A 46 8.19 3.42 -10.79
N PRO A 47 9.12 3.02 -11.69
CA PRO A 47 9.85 1.77 -11.56
C PRO A 47 10.70 1.68 -10.28
N PHE A 48 10.83 2.78 -9.52
CA PHE A 48 11.54 2.84 -8.24
C PHE A 48 10.86 2.04 -7.11
N SER A 49 9.52 2.01 -7.03
CA SER A 49 8.82 1.28 -5.96
C SER A 49 8.96 -0.23 -6.10
N GLN A 50 9.08 -0.74 -7.34
CA GLN A 50 9.19 -2.16 -7.65
C GLN A 50 10.59 -2.72 -7.33
N ASN A 51 11.65 -1.95 -7.60
CA ASN A 51 13.01 -2.33 -7.19
C ASN A 51 13.15 -2.37 -5.66
N ASN A 52 12.48 -1.45 -4.97
CA ASN A 52 12.45 -1.42 -3.51
C ASN A 52 11.63 -2.57 -2.92
N LEU A 53 10.52 -2.99 -3.54
CA LEU A 53 9.79 -4.19 -3.13
C LEU A 53 10.68 -5.43 -3.21
N GLN A 54 11.41 -5.62 -4.31
CA GLN A 54 12.35 -6.74 -4.44
C GLN A 54 13.46 -6.68 -3.37
N THR A 55 13.99 -5.49 -3.11
CA THR A 55 15.03 -5.30 -2.09
C THR A 55 14.49 -5.61 -0.69
N ALA A 56 13.27 -5.18 -0.37
CA ALA A 56 12.58 -5.51 0.88
C ALA A 56 12.39 -7.03 1.04
N VAL A 57 11.94 -7.71 -0.02
CA VAL A 57 11.75 -9.17 -0.01
C VAL A 57 13.07 -9.90 0.19
N LYS A 58 14.14 -9.49 -0.50
CA LYS A 58 15.48 -10.07 -0.31
C LYS A 58 16.01 -9.86 1.11
N ALA A 59 15.82 -8.67 1.68
CA ALA A 59 16.19 -8.39 3.06
C ALA A 59 15.42 -9.27 4.06
N ALA A 60 14.14 -9.53 3.80
CA ALA A 60 13.35 -10.47 4.60
C ALA A 60 13.86 -11.91 4.46
N LEU A 61 14.09 -12.41 3.25
CA LEU A 61 14.46 -13.80 3.01
C LEU A 61 15.90 -14.14 3.41
N TYR A 62 16.84 -13.22 3.17
CA TYR A 62 18.28 -13.51 3.24
C TYR A 62 19.04 -12.60 4.20
N GLY A 63 18.41 -11.52 4.66
CA GLY A 63 19.08 -10.47 5.43
C GLY A 63 20.18 -9.74 4.66
N PRO A 64 20.86 -8.77 5.31
CA PRO A 64 20.54 -8.21 6.62
C PRO A 64 19.28 -7.32 6.61
N GLU A 65 18.85 -6.84 7.79
CA GLU A 65 17.76 -5.87 7.92
C GLU A 65 18.02 -4.64 7.04
N VAL A 66 17.02 -4.22 6.27
CA VAL A 66 17.05 -2.94 5.54
C VAL A 66 16.18 -1.92 6.26
N LYS A 67 16.68 -0.70 6.39
CA LYS A 67 16.00 0.40 7.08
C LYS A 67 15.62 1.51 6.11
N LYS A 68 14.50 2.18 6.38
CA LYS A 68 13.97 3.31 5.59
C LYS A 68 13.81 3.00 4.09
N ILE A 69 13.41 1.78 3.75
CA ILE A 69 13.15 1.42 2.35
C ILE A 69 11.76 1.89 1.93
N LYS A 70 11.69 2.68 0.85
CA LYS A 70 10.40 3.18 0.34
C LYS A 70 9.72 2.12 -0.52
N VAL A 71 8.63 1.52 -0.05
CA VAL A 71 7.78 0.60 -0.82
C VAL A 71 6.42 1.28 -1.02
N PHE A 72 6.02 1.46 -2.29
CA PHE A 72 4.95 2.38 -2.68
C PHE A 72 5.19 3.79 -2.11
N GLU A 73 4.23 4.37 -1.38
CA GLU A 73 4.36 5.70 -0.77
C GLU A 73 4.79 5.67 0.71
N HIS A 74 5.24 4.52 1.21
CA HIS A 74 5.57 4.32 2.63
C HIS A 74 7.00 3.87 2.82
N GLU A 75 7.62 4.31 3.91
CA GLU A 75 8.96 3.87 4.30
C GLU A 75 8.87 2.76 5.34
N PHE A 76 9.73 1.74 5.21
CA PHE A 76 9.74 0.59 6.10
C PHE A 76 11.14 0.25 6.62
N ASN A 77 11.18 -0.39 7.78
CA ASN A 77 12.30 -1.25 8.14
C ASN A 77 11.85 -2.70 7.99
N VAL A 78 12.60 -3.51 7.24
CA VAL A 78 12.26 -4.90 6.96
C VAL A 78 13.31 -5.80 7.58
N LYS A 79 12.89 -6.61 8.54
CA LYS A 79 13.76 -7.53 9.27
C LYS A 79 13.83 -8.89 8.57
N PRO A 80 14.95 -9.63 8.73
CA PRO A 80 15.02 -11.02 8.29
C PRO A 80 13.94 -11.87 8.97
N ILE A 81 13.40 -12.83 8.23
CA ILE A 81 12.44 -13.80 8.75
C ILE A 81 13.12 -14.82 9.65
N GLU A 82 12.34 -15.35 10.58
CA GLU A 82 12.67 -16.54 11.34
C GLU A 82 12.03 -17.75 10.66
N VAL A 83 12.82 -18.79 10.39
CA VAL A 83 12.35 -20.06 9.82
C VAL A 83 12.63 -21.16 10.82
N VAL A 84 11.56 -21.81 11.29
CA VAL A 84 11.62 -22.94 12.23
C VAL A 84 11.26 -24.22 11.48
N ASP A 85 12.17 -25.19 11.43
CA ASP A 85 11.89 -26.52 10.90
C ASP A 85 11.05 -27.31 11.91
N LEU A 86 9.86 -27.74 11.48
CA LEU A 86 8.92 -28.54 12.29
C LEU A 86 9.02 -30.04 12.00
N GLY A 87 9.90 -30.46 11.08
CA GLY A 87 10.04 -31.84 10.63
C GLY A 87 8.98 -32.27 9.62
N GLY A 88 9.25 -33.37 8.92
CA GLY A 88 8.32 -33.95 7.93
C GLY A 88 8.00 -33.00 6.77
N GLY A 89 8.99 -32.25 6.31
CA GLY A 89 8.83 -31.29 5.21
C GLY A 89 8.12 -29.99 5.60
N LYS A 90 7.81 -29.77 6.89
CA LYS A 90 7.11 -28.58 7.37
C LYS A 90 8.07 -27.54 7.93
N LYS A 91 7.88 -26.29 7.53
CA LYS A 91 8.56 -25.11 8.08
C LYS A 91 7.52 -24.12 8.58
N TYR A 92 7.80 -23.46 9.68
CA TYR A 92 7.00 -22.34 10.17
C TYR A 92 7.83 -21.06 10.09
N VAL A 93 7.25 -20.05 9.46
CA VAL A 93 7.93 -18.81 9.11
C VAL A 93 7.28 -17.66 9.85
N LYS A 94 8.10 -16.78 10.43
CA LYS A 94 7.68 -15.53 11.06
C LYS A 94 8.47 -14.37 10.48
N GLY A 95 7.85 -13.21 10.34
CA GLY A 95 8.54 -11.99 9.97
C GLY A 95 7.95 -10.75 10.61
N GLN A 96 8.74 -9.67 10.55
CA GLN A 96 8.41 -8.37 11.13
C GLN A 96 8.78 -7.25 10.16
N ILE A 97 7.84 -6.33 9.95
CA ILE A 97 8.02 -5.10 9.16
C ILE A 97 7.58 -3.91 10.02
N SER A 98 8.44 -2.91 10.14
CA SER A 98 8.14 -1.67 10.88
C SER A 98 7.82 -0.56 9.88
N HIS A 99 6.73 0.16 10.11
CA HIS A 99 6.46 1.42 9.41
C HIS A 99 7.45 2.48 9.92
N HIS A 100 8.28 3.03 9.03
CA HIS A 100 9.27 4.03 9.41
C HIS A 100 8.63 5.41 9.57
N LEU A 101 7.90 5.60 10.67
CA LEU A 101 7.46 6.91 11.14
C LEU A 101 8.22 7.28 12.42
N SER A 102 8.91 8.41 12.40
CA SER A 102 9.78 8.85 13.53
C SER A 102 9.05 8.96 14.88
N PHE A 103 7.72 9.07 14.88
CA PHE A 103 6.90 9.25 16.08
C PHE A 103 5.90 8.11 16.35
N ARG A 104 5.96 7.00 15.60
CA ARG A 104 5.08 5.83 15.76
C ARG A 104 5.88 4.53 15.70
N PRO A 105 6.70 4.23 16.73
CA PRO A 105 7.49 3.00 16.76
C PRO A 105 6.62 1.73 16.91
N ASP A 106 5.37 1.91 17.32
CA ASP A 106 4.36 0.90 17.51
C ASP A 106 3.73 0.42 16.21
N ASP A 107 3.83 1.16 15.10
CA ASP A 107 3.33 0.73 13.79
C ASP A 107 4.19 -0.44 13.25
N GLN A 108 3.80 -1.66 13.63
CA GLN A 108 4.49 -2.90 13.30
C GLN A 108 3.52 -3.88 12.65
N VAL A 109 3.98 -4.56 11.60
CA VAL A 109 3.30 -5.69 10.98
C VAL A 109 4.09 -6.95 11.29
N TYR A 110 3.41 -7.90 11.92
CA TYR A 110 3.90 -9.26 12.11
C TYR A 110 3.13 -10.19 11.18
N TYR A 111 3.85 -11.11 10.56
CA TYR A 111 3.25 -12.10 9.69
C TYR A 111 3.82 -13.48 9.96
N GLU A 112 2.97 -14.48 9.80
CA GLU A 112 3.34 -15.88 10.01
C GLU A 112 2.59 -16.80 9.05
N PHE A 113 3.27 -17.87 8.62
CA PHE A 113 2.69 -18.89 7.76
C PHE A 113 3.44 -20.21 7.90
N THR A 114 2.80 -21.29 7.47
CA THR A 114 3.42 -22.62 7.42
C THR A 114 3.65 -23.02 5.98
N VAL A 115 4.81 -23.59 5.72
CA VAL A 115 5.17 -24.19 4.43
C VAL A 115 5.23 -25.69 4.62
N LYS A 116 4.68 -26.45 3.69
CA LYS A 116 4.83 -27.91 3.65
C LYS A 116 5.19 -28.32 2.23
N ASP A 117 6.30 -29.06 2.10
CA ASP A 117 6.74 -29.63 0.82
C ASP A 117 6.82 -28.58 -0.31
N GLY A 118 7.27 -27.36 0.03
CA GLY A 118 7.37 -26.25 -0.91
C GLY A 118 6.06 -25.54 -1.24
N GLU A 119 4.99 -25.70 -0.44
CA GLU A 119 3.72 -24.99 -0.62
C GLU A 119 3.29 -24.29 0.67
N VAL A 120 2.76 -23.06 0.58
CA VAL A 120 2.17 -22.37 1.72
C VAL A 120 0.84 -23.03 2.07
N ILE A 121 0.74 -23.58 3.28
CA ILE A 121 -0.47 -24.25 3.77
C ILE A 121 -1.24 -23.39 4.77
N GLY A 122 -2.57 -23.46 4.69
CA GLY A 122 -3.46 -22.63 5.47
C GLY A 122 -3.45 -21.16 5.02
N THR A 123 -4.00 -20.30 5.87
CA THR A 123 -4.06 -18.86 5.61
C THR A 123 -2.93 -18.17 6.37
N PRO A 124 -2.01 -17.45 5.69
CA PRO A 124 -1.05 -16.60 6.37
C PRO A 124 -1.75 -15.62 7.32
N GLN A 125 -1.24 -15.51 8.54
CA GLN A 125 -1.80 -14.63 9.55
C GLN A 125 -1.03 -13.32 9.58
N TYR A 126 -1.76 -12.22 9.73
CA TYR A 126 -1.21 -10.87 9.76
C TYR A 126 -1.72 -10.16 11.01
N HIS A 127 -0.80 -9.62 11.77
CA HIS A 127 -1.09 -8.88 12.99
C HIS A 127 -0.44 -7.52 12.91
N ILE A 128 -1.19 -6.51 13.36
CA ILE A 128 -0.71 -5.13 13.41
C ILE A 128 -0.67 -4.70 14.85
N ASP A 129 0.49 -4.21 15.26
CA ASP A 129 0.60 -3.39 16.46
C ASP A 129 0.45 -1.92 16.03
N ARG A 130 -0.39 -1.19 16.75
CA ARG A 130 -0.69 0.25 16.60
C ARG A 130 -0.95 0.85 17.99
N GLY A 131 -0.13 0.46 18.96
CA GLY A 131 -0.37 0.70 20.38
C GLY A 131 -1.33 -0.34 20.98
N GLY A 132 -1.33 -1.54 20.41
CA GLY A 132 -2.24 -2.64 20.73
C GLY A 132 -2.29 -3.67 19.59
N PHE A 133 -2.35 -4.96 19.94
CA PHE A 133 -2.36 -6.07 18.98
C PHE A 133 -3.74 -6.21 18.34
N THR A 134 -3.84 -5.92 17.05
CA THR A 134 -5.09 -5.98 16.28
C THR A 134 -4.98 -6.94 15.10
N PRO A 135 -5.96 -7.84 14.88
CA PRO A 135 -6.04 -8.62 13.66
C PRO A 135 -6.26 -7.69 12.47
N PHE A 136 -5.56 -7.93 11.37
CA PHE A 136 -5.68 -7.13 10.16
C PHE A 136 -6.33 -7.94 9.04
N ALA A 137 -7.43 -7.43 8.50
CA ALA A 137 -8.07 -8.02 7.34
C ALA A 137 -7.15 -7.84 6.12
N ALA A 138 -6.78 -8.96 5.51
CA ALA A 138 -5.70 -9.04 4.54
C ALA A 138 -6.28 -9.16 3.11
N PRO A 139 -6.52 -8.06 2.36
CA PRO A 139 -7.10 -8.15 1.01
C PRO A 139 -6.26 -8.96 0.02
N LEU A 140 -4.94 -9.07 0.26
CA LEU A 140 -4.02 -9.84 -0.58
C LEU A 140 -4.09 -11.36 -0.35
N LEU A 141 -4.93 -11.87 0.57
CA LEU A 141 -5.16 -13.31 0.72
C LEU A 141 -5.64 -13.96 -0.59
N SER A 142 -6.44 -13.23 -1.37
CA SER A 142 -6.89 -13.66 -2.70
C SER A 142 -5.72 -13.89 -3.68
N ILE A 143 -4.67 -13.07 -3.59
CA ILE A 143 -3.45 -13.22 -4.39
C ILE A 143 -2.67 -14.45 -3.92
N ILE A 144 -2.52 -14.66 -2.62
CA ILE A 144 -1.85 -15.87 -2.09
C ILE A 144 -2.56 -17.13 -2.57
N ALA A 145 -3.89 -17.17 -2.48
CA ALA A 145 -4.68 -18.29 -2.96
C ALA A 145 -4.51 -18.54 -4.47
N ALA A 146 -4.48 -17.47 -5.28
CA ALA A 146 -4.31 -17.58 -6.73
C ALA A 146 -2.91 -18.09 -7.14
N TYR A 147 -1.88 -17.82 -6.34
CA TYR A 147 -0.50 -18.20 -6.60
C TYR A 147 -0.01 -19.40 -5.78
N ASN A 148 -0.86 -20.02 -4.97
CA ASN A 148 -0.44 -21.10 -4.09
C ASN A 148 0.01 -22.33 -4.89
N GLY A 149 1.20 -22.86 -4.59
CA GLY A 149 1.80 -23.97 -5.34
C GLY A 149 2.25 -23.63 -6.77
N ILE A 150 2.18 -22.35 -7.16
CA ILE A 150 2.76 -21.84 -8.41
C ILE A 150 4.13 -21.24 -8.05
N PRO A 151 5.24 -21.68 -8.68
CA PRO A 151 6.54 -21.05 -8.52
C PRO A 151 6.47 -19.58 -8.88
N VAL A 152 6.75 -18.71 -7.92
CA VAL A 152 6.86 -17.27 -8.18
C VAL A 152 8.32 -16.97 -8.43
N ASN A 153 8.67 -16.68 -9.69
CA ASN A 153 10.03 -16.30 -10.02
C ASN A 153 10.35 -14.93 -9.38
N PRO A 154 11.52 -14.75 -8.74
CA PRO A 154 11.98 -13.45 -8.28
C PRO A 154 12.08 -12.36 -9.38
N ASN A 155 12.08 -12.77 -10.65
CA ASN A 155 12.02 -11.86 -11.80
C ASN A 155 10.58 -11.43 -12.17
N ASP A 156 9.55 -12.15 -11.71
CA ASP A 156 8.13 -11.84 -11.92
C ASP A 156 7.56 -10.88 -10.88
N LEU A 157 8.41 -10.39 -9.96
CA LEU A 157 8.04 -9.43 -8.92
C LEU A 157 7.49 -8.12 -9.49
N ASN A 158 7.84 -7.77 -10.73
CA ASN A 158 7.26 -6.61 -11.40
C ASN A 158 5.77 -6.82 -11.71
N VAL A 159 5.40 -8.00 -12.23
CA VAL A 159 4.01 -8.34 -12.55
C VAL A 159 3.20 -8.49 -11.27
N LEU A 160 3.76 -9.20 -10.29
CA LEU A 160 3.13 -9.38 -8.99
C LEU A 160 2.96 -8.06 -8.24
N GLY A 161 3.98 -7.20 -8.25
CA GLY A 161 3.92 -5.85 -7.68
C GLY A 161 2.87 -4.96 -8.35
N GLN A 162 2.67 -5.08 -9.66
CA GLN A 162 1.58 -4.37 -10.36
C GLN A 162 0.20 -4.92 -10.00
N GLN A 163 0.05 -6.24 -9.87
CA GLN A 163 -1.21 -6.84 -9.44
C GLN A 163 -1.57 -6.44 -8.01
N ILE A 164 -0.59 -6.46 -7.10
CA ILE A 164 -0.76 -5.97 -5.73
C ILE A 164 -1.08 -4.47 -5.74
N GLY A 165 -0.38 -3.67 -6.55
CA GLY A 165 -0.60 -2.23 -6.68
C GLY A 165 -2.02 -1.84 -7.08
N LYS A 166 -2.77 -2.72 -7.77
CA LYS A 166 -4.17 -2.47 -8.16
C LYS A 166 -5.17 -2.62 -7.02
N VAL A 167 -4.81 -3.36 -5.98
CA VAL A 167 -5.72 -3.70 -4.86
C VAL A 167 -5.34 -3.00 -3.56
N ILE A 168 -4.17 -2.37 -3.49
CA ILE A 168 -3.81 -1.53 -2.34
C ILE A 168 -4.53 -0.17 -2.44
N ASP A 169 -5.03 0.30 -1.30
CA ASP A 169 -5.74 1.57 -1.14
C ASP A 169 -4.83 2.74 -0.73
N GLY A 170 -3.52 2.54 -0.79
CA GLY A 170 -2.52 3.51 -0.33
C GLY A 170 -2.30 3.51 1.18
N SER A 171 -2.93 2.61 1.96
CA SER A 171 -2.59 2.41 3.37
C SER A 171 -1.21 1.74 3.52
N TRP A 172 -0.50 2.07 4.60
CA TRP A 172 0.81 1.47 4.86
C TRP A 172 0.68 0.00 5.25
N GLU A 173 -0.46 -0.40 5.83
CA GLU A 173 -0.76 -1.77 6.20
C GLU A 173 -0.81 -2.68 4.97
N HIS A 174 -1.54 -2.27 3.93
CA HIS A 174 -1.58 -3.01 2.66
C HIS A 174 -0.21 -2.98 1.95
N ALA A 175 0.54 -1.88 2.06
CA ALA A 175 1.90 -1.81 1.55
C ALA A 175 2.85 -2.79 2.28
N ALA A 176 2.80 -2.89 3.61
CA ALA A 176 3.56 -3.88 4.37
C ALA A 176 3.10 -5.31 4.07
N GLN A 177 1.79 -5.52 3.92
CA GLN A 177 1.22 -6.81 3.52
C GLN A 177 1.72 -7.26 2.14
N SER A 178 1.98 -6.32 1.22
CA SER A 178 2.55 -6.67 -0.09
C SER A 178 3.91 -7.37 0.04
N ILE A 179 4.78 -6.86 0.92
CA ILE A 179 6.11 -7.42 1.17
C ILE A 179 5.94 -8.83 1.72
N ALA A 180 5.12 -8.98 2.76
CA ALA A 180 4.88 -10.26 3.41
C ALA A 180 4.22 -11.30 2.48
N THR A 181 3.31 -10.87 1.60
CA THR A 181 2.68 -11.70 0.57
C THR A 181 3.74 -12.26 -0.38
N VAL A 182 4.60 -11.39 -0.90
CA VAL A 182 5.67 -11.82 -1.81
C VAL A 182 6.68 -12.74 -1.12
N VAL A 183 7.03 -12.44 0.14
CA VAL A 183 7.88 -13.31 0.96
C VAL A 183 7.25 -14.70 1.07
N SER A 184 5.95 -14.81 1.37
CA SER A 184 5.27 -16.09 1.47
C SER A 184 5.30 -16.88 0.16
N LEU A 185 5.06 -16.21 -0.96
CA LEU A 185 5.05 -16.84 -2.29
C LEU A 185 6.45 -17.27 -2.74
N SER A 186 7.51 -16.69 -2.17
CA SER A 186 8.90 -17.07 -2.48
C SER A 186 9.28 -18.44 -1.91
N PHE A 187 8.44 -19.05 -1.07
CA PHE A 187 8.60 -20.42 -0.58
C PHE A 187 7.94 -21.47 -1.49
N ASN A 188 7.25 -21.05 -2.56
CA ASN A 188 6.68 -21.98 -3.50
C ASN A 188 7.78 -22.61 -4.38
N GLU A 189 8.08 -23.88 -4.15
CA GLU A 189 9.08 -24.66 -4.90
C GLU A 189 8.38 -25.66 -5.80
N LYS A 190 8.46 -25.46 -7.13
CA LYS A 190 8.24 -26.50 -8.16
C LYS A 190 9.16 -26.24 -9.36
#